data_AF-Q4T2F7-F1
#
_entry.id   AF-Q4T2F7-F1
#
_cell.length_a   1.000
_cell.length_b   1.000
_cell.length_c   1.000
_cell.angle_alpha   90.00
_cell.angle_beta   90.00
_cell.angle_gamma   90.00
#
_symmetry.space_group_name_H-M   'P 1'
#
loop_
_entity.id
_entity.type
_entity.pdbx_description
1 polymer ?
#
loop_
_entity_poly.entity_id
_entity_poly.type
_entity_poly.pdbx_seq_one_letter_code
_entity_poly.pdbx_strand_id
1 'polypeptide(L)'
;LQDYRIGVGITSIEMNVANVRKTDRRSFEVITPYRLFSFIAESEQLCKQWVDAMQNAIHVALSNCVVAEQIWAEPSNSFCADCGIPKPEWAAINLCVVICNQCAGEHRGLGPSISKVRSLKMDRKVWTEELVKVFLCIGNERANSFWAANVPPSEALSPSSCREERHHFISNKYHQGKYRKYHPLFGNQKELNN
;
A
#
# COMPACT_ATOMS: atom_id res chain seq x y z
N LEU A 1 -2.84 -36.42 9.70
CA LEU A 1 -4.29 -36.13 9.94
C LEU A 1 -4.84 -36.90 11.15
N GLN A 2 -4.30 -38.06 11.52
CA GLN A 2 -4.58 -38.69 12.83
C GLN A 2 -3.98 -37.89 14.01
N ASP A 3 -3.01 -37.03 13.71
CA ASP A 3 -2.03 -36.34 14.57
C ASP A 3 -2.51 -35.03 15.17
N TYR A 4 -3.77 -34.69 14.89
CA TYR A 4 -4.57 -33.81 15.73
C TYR A 4 -4.33 -34.23 17.20
N ARG A 5 -4.48 -35.50 17.59
CA ARG A 5 -4.79 -35.92 18.98
C ARG A 5 -3.73 -35.86 20.10
N ILE A 6 -2.69 -35.04 19.95
CA ILE A 6 -1.78 -34.57 21.03
C ILE A 6 -1.71 -33.02 21.11
N GLY A 7 -2.18 -32.34 20.06
CA GLY A 7 -2.06 -30.91 19.77
C GLY A 7 -3.03 -30.58 18.64
N VAL A 8 -4.28 -30.58 19.04
CA VAL A 8 -5.40 -31.13 18.30
C VAL A 8 -6.03 -29.95 17.55
N GLY A 9 -5.57 -29.67 16.31
CA GLY A 9 -6.31 -28.91 15.25
C GLY A 9 -7.54 -29.60 14.59
N ILE A 10 -8.75 -29.22 14.99
CA ILE A 10 -10.06 -29.85 14.63
C ILE A 10 -10.37 -29.68 13.14
N THR A 11 -9.91 -28.59 12.56
CA THR A 11 -10.25 -28.17 11.21
C THR A 11 -9.11 -27.29 10.73
N SER A 12 -8.65 -27.55 9.50
CA SER A 12 -7.76 -26.63 8.81
C SER A 12 -8.60 -25.55 8.15
N ILE A 13 -8.26 -24.29 8.38
CA ILE A 13 -8.89 -23.14 7.74
C ILE A 13 -7.86 -22.52 6.81
N GLU A 14 -8.15 -22.54 5.51
CA GLU A 14 -7.33 -21.86 4.51
C GLU A 14 -7.48 -20.34 4.68
N MET A 15 -6.45 -19.70 5.23
CA MET A 15 -6.52 -18.28 5.60
C MET A 15 -6.49 -17.33 4.39
N ASN A 16 -6.02 -17.78 3.22
CA ASN A 16 -6.05 -17.00 1.96
C ASN A 16 -7.46 -16.78 1.40
N VAL A 17 -8.48 -17.46 1.94
CA VAL A 17 -9.89 -17.27 1.59
C VAL A 17 -10.75 -16.87 2.79
N ALA A 18 -10.14 -16.70 3.96
CA ALA A 18 -10.84 -16.40 5.20
C ALA A 18 -10.98 -14.90 5.42
N ASN A 19 -12.04 -14.51 6.14
CA ASN A 19 -12.24 -13.18 6.70
C ASN A 19 -12.58 -13.32 8.19
N VAL A 20 -12.16 -12.37 9.01
CA VAL A 20 -12.39 -12.38 10.47
C VAL A 20 -13.22 -11.16 10.86
N ARG A 21 -14.31 -11.39 11.59
CA ARG A 21 -15.22 -10.34 12.05
C ARG A 21 -15.43 -10.46 13.55
N LYS A 22 -15.19 -9.39 14.31
CA LYS A 22 -15.60 -9.30 15.72
C LYS A 22 -17.12 -9.13 15.78
N THR A 23 -17.79 -9.96 16.58
CA THR A 23 -19.26 -9.96 16.71
C THR A 23 -19.73 -9.36 18.03
N ASP A 24 -18.94 -9.51 19.10
CA ASP A 24 -19.21 -8.93 20.41
C ASP A 24 -17.88 -8.71 21.17
N ARG A 25 -17.91 -8.18 22.41
CA ARG A 25 -16.73 -7.97 23.25
C ARG A 25 -15.86 -9.21 23.39
N ARG A 26 -16.48 -10.40 23.46
CA ARG A 26 -15.80 -11.69 23.67
C ARG A 26 -15.99 -12.70 22.54
N SER A 27 -16.63 -12.33 21.43
CA SER A 27 -16.87 -13.27 20.32
C SER A 27 -16.41 -12.72 18.98
N PHE A 28 -16.00 -13.64 18.12
CA PHE A 28 -15.62 -13.35 16.75
C PHE A 28 -15.96 -14.53 15.83
N GLU A 29 -16.04 -14.24 14.55
CA GLU A 29 -16.34 -15.21 13.50
C GLU A 29 -15.21 -15.25 12.47
N VAL A 30 -14.89 -16.46 12.01
CA VAL A 30 -14.07 -16.71 10.83
C VAL A 30 -14.97 -17.20 9.71
N ILE A 31 -15.04 -16.41 8.65
CA ILE A 31 -15.91 -16.62 7.50
C ILE A 31 -15.04 -17.12 6.35
N THR A 32 -15.38 -18.27 5.79
CA THR A 32 -14.80 -18.80 4.53
C THR A 32 -15.91 -18.98 3.50
N PRO A 33 -15.61 -19.16 2.19
CA PRO A 33 -16.64 -19.38 1.16
C PRO A 33 -17.53 -20.60 1.43
N TYR A 34 -17.03 -21.56 2.22
CA TYR A 34 -17.68 -22.85 2.43
C TYR A 34 -18.23 -23.02 3.85
N ARG A 35 -17.74 -22.25 4.82
CA ARG A 35 -18.07 -22.44 6.23
C ARG A 35 -17.89 -21.18 7.07
N LEU A 36 -18.81 -21.00 8.02
CA LEU A 36 -18.72 -20.03 9.11
C LEU A 36 -18.28 -20.73 10.40
N PHE A 37 -17.31 -20.17 11.09
CA PHE A 37 -16.86 -20.63 12.41
C PHE A 37 -17.04 -19.51 13.42
N SER A 38 -17.79 -19.77 14.50
CA SER A 38 -18.01 -18.81 15.57
C SER A 38 -17.21 -19.22 16.80
N PHE A 39 -16.50 -18.26 17.40
CA PHE A 39 -15.64 -18.46 18.56
C PHE A 39 -16.01 -17.50 19.68
N ILE A 40 -15.85 -17.97 20.92
CA ILE A 40 -16.01 -17.17 22.13
C ILE A 40 -14.72 -17.30 22.95
N ALA A 41 -14.14 -16.18 23.33
CA ALA A 41 -12.97 -16.11 24.20
C ALA A 41 -13.37 -15.85 25.66
N GLU A 42 -12.51 -16.25 26.59
CA GLU A 42 -12.75 -16.09 28.03
C GLU A 42 -12.81 -14.61 28.45
N SER A 43 -12.04 -13.76 27.78
CA SER A 43 -11.94 -12.31 28.04
C SER A 43 -11.95 -11.48 26.76
N GLU A 44 -12.26 -10.20 26.89
CA GLU A 44 -12.22 -9.26 25.75
C GLU A 44 -10.78 -9.07 25.23
N GLN A 45 -9.80 -9.07 26.12
CA GLN A 45 -8.39 -8.98 25.74
C GLN A 45 -7.96 -10.19 24.90
N LEU A 46 -8.34 -11.40 25.30
CA LEU A 46 -8.03 -12.61 24.56
C LEU A 46 -8.77 -12.65 23.20
N CYS A 47 -10.03 -12.19 23.17
CA CYS A 47 -10.77 -12.01 21.91
C CYS A 47 -10.01 -11.10 20.94
N LYS A 48 -9.53 -9.95 21.41
CA LYS A 48 -8.74 -9.02 20.60
C LYS A 48 -7.45 -9.69 20.07
N GLN A 49 -6.70 -10.38 20.93
CA GLN A 49 -5.48 -11.09 20.53
C GLN A 49 -5.74 -12.13 19.45
N TRP A 50 -6.82 -12.92 19.58
CA TRP A 50 -7.19 -13.90 18.55
C TRP A 50 -7.59 -13.25 17.22
N VAL A 51 -8.37 -12.17 17.27
CA VAL A 51 -8.74 -11.42 16.06
C VAL A 51 -7.49 -10.87 15.36
N ASP A 52 -6.58 -10.23 16.10
CA ASP A 52 -5.34 -9.68 15.55
C ASP A 52 -4.45 -10.79 14.95
N ALA A 53 -4.35 -11.95 15.63
CA ALA A 53 -3.58 -13.09 15.15
C ALA A 53 -4.18 -13.71 13.87
N MET A 54 -5.50 -13.88 13.81
CA MET A 54 -6.17 -14.43 12.63
C MET A 54 -6.10 -13.46 11.44
N GLN A 55 -6.26 -12.16 11.69
CA GLN A 55 -6.07 -11.13 10.66
C GLN A 55 -4.64 -11.11 10.12
N ASN A 56 -3.63 -11.28 10.99
CA ASN A 56 -2.24 -11.42 10.56
C ASN A 56 -2.04 -12.70 9.72
N ALA A 57 -2.60 -13.84 10.13
CA ALA A 57 -2.50 -15.08 9.37
C ALA A 57 -3.14 -14.97 7.97
N ILE A 58 -4.30 -14.30 7.86
CA ILE A 58 -4.94 -13.97 6.57
C ILE A 58 -4.01 -13.07 5.73
N HIS A 59 -3.46 -12.02 6.34
CA HIS A 59 -2.54 -11.11 5.65
C HIS A 59 -1.31 -11.84 5.11
N VAL A 60 -0.68 -12.71 5.91
CA VAL A 60 0.47 -13.53 5.47
C VAL A 60 0.08 -14.48 4.35
N ALA A 61 -1.07 -15.15 4.45
CA ALA A 61 -1.53 -16.10 3.44
C ALA A 61 -1.90 -15.42 2.10
N LEU A 62 -2.34 -14.16 2.14
CA LEU A 62 -2.64 -13.35 0.96
C LEU A 62 -1.42 -12.62 0.39
N SER A 63 -0.43 -12.31 1.25
CA SER A 63 0.75 -11.55 0.89
C SER A 63 1.69 -12.34 -0.02
N ASN A 64 1.83 -11.91 -1.27
CA ASN A 64 2.87 -12.37 -2.17
C ASN A 64 3.95 -11.29 -2.35
N CYS A 65 5.18 -11.56 -1.92
CA CYS A 65 6.29 -10.62 -2.03
C CYS A 65 6.90 -10.53 -3.43
N VAL A 66 6.59 -11.45 -4.35
CA VAL A 66 7.24 -11.53 -5.68
C VAL A 66 7.17 -10.22 -6.45
N VAL A 67 6.00 -9.58 -6.49
CA VAL A 67 5.84 -8.28 -7.18
C VAL A 67 6.65 -7.19 -6.50
N ALA A 68 6.64 -7.15 -5.16
CA ALA A 68 7.40 -6.16 -4.41
C ALA A 68 8.91 -6.32 -4.65
N GLU A 69 9.42 -7.55 -4.60
CA GLU A 69 10.82 -7.88 -4.86
C GLU A 69 11.24 -7.52 -6.29
N GLN A 70 10.39 -7.82 -7.28
CA GLN A 70 10.62 -7.42 -8.67
C GLN A 70 10.68 -5.90 -8.81
N ILE A 71 9.73 -5.17 -8.23
CA ILE A 71 9.68 -3.70 -8.33
C ILE A 71 10.87 -3.05 -7.61
N TRP A 72 11.29 -3.59 -6.47
CA TRP A 72 12.46 -3.12 -5.71
C TRP A 72 13.80 -3.49 -6.36
N ALA A 73 13.81 -4.29 -7.44
CA ALA A 73 15.02 -4.51 -8.24
C ALA A 73 15.52 -3.22 -8.89
N GLU A 74 14.62 -2.25 -9.13
CA GLU A 74 14.98 -0.87 -9.44
C GLU A 74 15.30 -0.14 -8.11
N PRO A 75 16.55 0.30 -7.88
CA PRO A 75 16.98 0.83 -6.58
C PRO A 75 16.13 2.00 -6.07
N SER A 76 15.68 2.90 -6.96
CA SER A 76 14.85 4.05 -6.57
C SER A 76 13.48 3.64 -6.02
N ASN A 77 12.96 2.48 -6.45
CA ASN A 77 11.69 1.94 -5.98
C ASN A 77 11.79 1.29 -4.60
N SER A 78 13.00 1.00 -4.10
CA SER A 78 13.22 0.43 -2.77
C SER A 78 13.02 1.44 -1.63
N PHE A 79 12.71 2.70 -1.95
CA PHE A 79 12.38 3.77 -1.00
C PHE A 79 11.08 4.46 -1.43
N CYS A 80 10.28 4.89 -0.46
CA CYS A 80 9.05 5.62 -0.70
C CYS A 80 9.31 6.89 -1.51
N ALA A 81 8.57 7.09 -2.60
CA ALA A 81 8.74 8.22 -3.51
C ALA A 81 8.50 9.60 -2.86
N ASP A 82 7.82 9.64 -1.71
CA ASP A 82 7.46 10.89 -1.04
C ASP A 82 8.29 11.18 0.20
N CYS A 83 8.57 10.18 1.03
CA CYS A 83 9.21 10.37 2.34
C CYS A 83 10.49 9.55 2.54
N GLY A 84 10.91 8.75 1.55
CA GLY A 84 12.14 7.97 1.62
C GLY A 84 12.14 6.78 2.59
N ILE A 85 11.00 6.37 3.16
CA ILE A 85 10.94 5.13 3.97
C ILE A 85 11.31 3.92 3.11
N PRO A 86 12.22 3.03 3.57
CA PRO A 86 12.63 1.86 2.81
C PRO A 86 11.51 0.82 2.66
N LYS A 87 11.63 -0.02 1.63
CA LYS A 87 10.75 -1.14 1.29
C LYS A 87 9.25 -0.75 1.26
N PRO A 88 8.87 0.26 0.46
CA PRO A 88 7.46 0.64 0.31
C PRO A 88 6.64 -0.49 -0.35
N GLU A 89 5.47 -0.80 0.24
CA GLU A 89 4.63 -1.95 -0.19
C GLU A 89 3.35 -1.55 -0.93
N TRP A 90 3.23 -0.27 -1.29
CA TRP A 90 2.10 0.29 -2.01
C TRP A 90 2.59 1.06 -3.24
N ALA A 91 1.73 1.23 -4.23
CA ALA A 91 2.03 2.05 -5.40
C ALA A 91 0.81 2.87 -5.81
N ALA A 92 1.05 4.08 -6.32
CA ALA A 92 0.05 4.84 -7.07
C ALA A 92 0.27 4.56 -8.56
N ILE A 93 -0.50 3.61 -9.12
CA ILE A 93 -0.20 2.99 -10.43
C ILE A 93 -0.26 3.99 -11.59
N ASN A 94 -1.13 4.99 -11.53
CA ASN A 94 -1.25 6.01 -12.56
C ASN A 94 -0.16 7.09 -12.50
N LEU A 95 0.51 7.20 -11.35
CA LEU A 95 1.60 8.14 -11.11
C LEU A 95 2.98 7.47 -11.26
N CYS A 96 3.01 6.15 -11.42
CA CYS A 96 4.21 5.33 -11.51
C CYS A 96 5.16 5.49 -10.32
N VAL A 97 4.61 5.64 -9.11
CA VAL A 97 5.38 5.76 -7.85
C VAL A 97 5.06 4.65 -6.87
N VAL A 98 6.08 4.22 -6.13
CA VAL A 98 6.02 3.26 -5.02
C VAL A 98 6.16 4.02 -3.70
N ILE A 99 5.22 3.80 -2.79
CA ILE A 99 4.99 4.62 -1.59
C ILE A 99 4.77 3.75 -0.35
N CYS A 100 5.14 4.27 0.83
CA CYS A 100 4.93 3.57 2.09
C CYS A 100 3.45 3.57 2.50
N ASN A 101 3.08 2.76 3.49
CA ASN A 101 1.69 2.66 3.96
C ASN A 101 1.11 4.02 4.43
N GLN A 102 1.93 4.86 5.08
CA GLN A 102 1.49 6.16 5.58
C GLN A 102 1.18 7.13 4.42
N CYS A 103 2.10 7.26 3.44
CA CYS A 103 1.86 8.06 2.24
C CYS A 103 0.72 7.50 1.39
N ALA A 104 0.58 6.18 1.31
CA ALA A 104 -0.57 5.54 0.65
C ALA A 104 -1.90 5.94 1.30
N GLY A 105 -1.93 6.17 2.62
CA GLY A 105 -3.10 6.74 3.32
C GLY A 105 -3.49 8.11 2.77
N GLU A 106 -2.53 9.03 2.67
CA GLU A 106 -2.75 10.39 2.15
C GLU A 106 -3.07 10.40 0.65
N HIS A 107 -2.42 9.54 -0.14
CA HIS A 107 -2.75 9.35 -1.55
C HIS A 107 -4.20 8.89 -1.78
N ARG A 108 -4.77 8.06 -0.88
CA ARG A 108 -6.20 7.69 -0.96
C ARG A 108 -7.10 8.89 -0.70
N GLY A 109 -6.69 9.80 0.18
CA GLY A 109 -7.41 11.04 0.47
C GLY A 109 -7.53 11.99 -0.72
N LEU A 110 -6.62 11.91 -1.71
CA LEU A 110 -6.71 12.70 -2.95
C LEU A 110 -7.84 12.24 -3.89
N GLY A 111 -8.32 11.01 -3.74
CA GLY A 111 -9.34 10.41 -4.59
C GLY A 111 -8.81 9.74 -5.87
N PRO A 112 -9.61 8.84 -6.47
CA PRO A 112 -9.18 7.95 -7.55
C PRO A 112 -8.97 8.64 -8.91
N SER A 113 -9.47 9.87 -9.08
CA SER A 113 -9.19 10.70 -10.27
C SER A 113 -7.74 11.18 -10.30
N ILE A 114 -7.09 11.27 -9.13
CA ILE A 114 -5.72 11.80 -8.99
C ILE A 114 -4.73 10.67 -8.69
N SER A 115 -5.06 9.78 -7.75
CA SER A 115 -4.15 8.72 -7.30
C SER A 115 -4.87 7.38 -7.16
N LYS A 116 -4.39 6.38 -7.88
CA LYS A 116 -4.91 5.01 -7.89
C LYS A 116 -3.98 4.10 -7.08
N VAL A 117 -4.25 3.99 -5.79
CA VAL A 117 -3.40 3.24 -4.84
C VAL A 117 -3.67 1.73 -4.92
N ARG A 118 -2.62 0.92 -5.03
CA ARG A 118 -2.66 -0.55 -5.05
C ARG A 118 -1.53 -1.15 -4.20
N SER A 119 -1.81 -2.27 -3.54
CA SER A 119 -0.83 -3.01 -2.76
C SER A 119 0.07 -3.83 -3.68
N LEU A 120 1.39 -3.82 -3.44
CA LEU A 120 2.31 -4.72 -4.13
C LEU A 120 2.10 -6.17 -3.71
N LYS A 121 1.65 -6.39 -2.46
CA LYS A 121 1.54 -7.72 -1.86
C LYS A 121 0.15 -8.34 -1.95
N MET A 122 -0.90 -7.52 -1.97
CA MET A 122 -2.29 -7.97 -1.86
C MET A 122 -3.08 -7.87 -3.18
N ASP A 123 -2.71 -6.98 -4.11
CA ASP A 123 -3.48 -6.73 -5.34
C ASP A 123 -2.91 -7.47 -6.57
N ARG A 124 -2.62 -8.77 -6.45
CA ARG A 124 -1.94 -9.56 -7.50
C ARG A 124 -2.57 -9.44 -8.89
N LYS A 125 -3.90 -9.36 -8.98
CA LYS A 125 -4.62 -9.26 -10.26
C LYS A 125 -4.34 -7.95 -11.02
N VAL A 126 -3.85 -6.93 -10.33
CA VAL A 126 -3.52 -5.64 -10.95
C VAL A 126 -2.11 -5.67 -11.55
N TRP A 127 -1.19 -6.42 -10.96
CA TRP A 127 0.21 -6.46 -11.34
C TRP A 127 0.46 -7.45 -12.47
N THR A 128 0.19 -7.02 -13.70
CA THR A 128 0.62 -7.73 -14.91
C THR A 128 2.12 -7.54 -15.15
N GLU A 129 2.72 -8.40 -15.97
CA GLU A 129 4.14 -8.28 -16.33
C GLU A 129 4.45 -6.94 -17.01
N GLU A 130 3.54 -6.42 -17.83
CA GLU A 130 3.66 -5.11 -18.48
C GLU A 130 3.67 -3.98 -17.46
N LEU A 131 2.78 -4.04 -16.45
CA LEU A 131 2.75 -3.02 -15.40
C LEU A 131 4.03 -3.05 -14.56
N VAL A 132 4.54 -4.24 -14.24
CA VAL A 132 5.85 -4.37 -13.57
C VAL A 132 6.96 -3.75 -14.43
N LYS A 133 6.99 -4.04 -15.74
CA LYS A 133 7.96 -3.41 -16.67
C LYS A 133 7.83 -1.89 -16.70
N VAL A 134 6.62 -1.33 -16.65
CA VAL A 134 6.43 0.13 -16.54
C VAL A 134 7.07 0.68 -15.27
N PHE A 135 6.94 0.00 -14.13
CA PHE A 135 7.55 0.43 -12.87
C PHE A 135 9.07 0.28 -12.84
N LEU A 136 9.63 -0.67 -13.60
CA LEU A 136 11.08 -0.79 -13.80
C LEU A 136 11.61 0.27 -14.78
N CYS A 137 10.80 0.67 -15.76
CA CYS A 137 11.18 1.67 -16.76
C CYS A 137 10.92 3.11 -16.32
N ILE A 138 9.95 3.38 -15.45
CA ILE A 138 9.66 4.75 -14.98
C ILE A 138 10.11 4.87 -13.53
N GLY A 139 9.41 4.20 -12.63
CA GLY A 139 9.75 4.14 -11.21
C GLY A 139 9.86 5.50 -10.54
N ASN A 140 10.29 5.46 -9.28
CA ASN A 140 10.36 6.63 -8.42
C ASN A 140 11.35 7.68 -8.91
N GLU A 141 12.51 7.29 -9.43
CA GLU A 141 13.51 8.24 -9.93
C GLU A 141 12.93 9.11 -11.05
N ARG A 142 12.42 8.50 -12.12
CA ARG A 142 11.92 9.26 -13.28
C ARG A 142 10.61 9.97 -12.95
N ALA A 143 9.72 9.34 -12.18
CA ALA A 143 8.51 10.00 -11.72
C ALA A 143 8.83 11.24 -10.87
N ASN A 144 9.81 11.18 -9.96
CA ASN A 144 10.20 12.33 -9.14
C ASN A 144 11.01 13.38 -9.93
N SER A 145 11.73 13.00 -10.99
CA SER A 145 12.33 13.96 -11.93
C SER A 145 11.29 14.88 -12.58
N PHE A 146 10.03 14.45 -12.61
CA PHE A 146 8.88 15.26 -12.99
C PHE A 146 8.17 15.83 -11.77
N TRP A 147 7.56 15.01 -10.92
CA TRP A 147 6.66 15.44 -9.84
C TRP A 147 7.33 16.18 -8.69
N ALA A 148 8.64 15.96 -8.47
CA ALA A 148 9.39 16.51 -7.35
C ALA A 148 10.61 17.34 -7.79
N ALA A 149 10.66 17.75 -9.07
CA ALA A 149 11.80 18.45 -9.66
C ALA A 149 12.20 19.73 -8.90
N ASN A 150 11.21 20.40 -8.29
CA ASN A 150 11.36 21.70 -7.65
C ASN A 150 10.97 21.67 -6.16
N VAL A 151 11.10 20.53 -5.46
CA VAL A 151 10.80 20.44 -4.02
C VAL A 151 11.87 21.20 -3.22
N PRO A 152 11.51 22.24 -2.47
CA PRO A 152 12.46 22.90 -1.56
C PRO A 152 12.84 21.97 -0.39
N PRO A 153 14.10 22.00 0.10
CA PRO A 153 14.49 21.21 1.26
C PRO A 153 13.62 21.42 2.50
N SER A 154 13.08 22.63 2.68
CA SER A 154 12.19 22.98 3.80
C SER A 154 10.80 22.35 3.72
N GLU A 155 10.37 21.90 2.55
CA GLU A 155 9.07 21.24 2.35
C GLU A 155 9.23 19.73 2.11
N ALA A 156 10.45 19.22 1.96
CA ALA A 156 10.71 17.81 1.75
C ALA A 156 10.31 16.99 2.99
N LEU A 157 9.58 15.90 2.78
CA LEU A 157 9.24 14.98 3.86
C LEU A 157 10.44 14.14 4.28
N SER A 158 10.41 13.69 5.53
CA SER A 158 11.29 12.66 6.06
C SER A 158 10.49 11.42 6.48
N PRO A 159 11.16 10.29 6.76
CA PRO A 159 10.50 9.11 7.30
C PRO A 159 9.71 9.37 8.59
N SER A 160 10.09 10.35 9.40
CA SER A 160 9.44 10.69 10.67
C SER A 160 8.38 11.77 10.57
N SER A 161 8.13 12.34 9.38
CA SER A 161 7.13 13.40 9.20
C SER A 161 5.75 12.97 9.67
N CYS A 162 5.03 13.89 10.31
CA CYS A 162 3.70 13.64 10.85
C CYS A 162 2.67 13.52 9.72
N ARG A 163 1.43 13.20 10.10
CA ARG A 163 0.35 13.00 9.14
C ARG A 163 0.01 14.30 8.41
N GLU A 164 -0.04 15.41 9.12
CA GLU A 164 -0.39 16.73 8.60
C GLU A 164 0.64 17.22 7.57
N GLU A 165 1.93 17.04 7.86
CA GLU A 165 3.02 17.33 6.92
C GLU A 165 2.89 16.48 5.65
N ARG A 166 2.67 15.17 5.80
CA ARG A 166 2.47 14.26 4.66
C ARG A 166 1.29 14.68 3.80
N HIS A 167 0.16 15.00 4.44
CA HIS A 167 -1.05 15.44 3.77
C HIS A 167 -0.79 16.68 2.91
N HIS A 168 -0.17 17.70 3.51
CA HIS A 168 0.15 18.95 2.83
C HIS A 168 1.10 18.74 1.65
N PHE A 169 2.20 18.00 1.88
CA PHE A 169 3.18 17.72 0.84
C PHE A 169 2.58 16.94 -0.34
N ILE A 170 1.84 15.86 -0.06
CA ILE A 170 1.26 14.97 -1.08
C ILE A 170 0.18 15.70 -1.88
N SER A 171 -0.62 16.55 -1.24
CA SER A 171 -1.58 17.42 -1.93
C SER A 171 -0.87 18.42 -2.85
N ASN A 172 0.15 19.13 -2.35
CA ASN A 172 0.92 20.06 -3.17
C ASN A 172 1.61 19.36 -4.35
N LYS A 173 2.17 18.16 -4.13
CA LYS A 173 2.90 17.39 -5.15
C LYS A 173 1.98 16.90 -6.27
N TYR A 174 0.86 16.27 -5.96
CA TYR A 174 0.06 15.54 -6.95
C TYR A 174 -1.29 16.18 -7.29
N HIS A 175 -1.92 16.89 -6.36
CA HIS A 175 -3.19 17.60 -6.62
C HIS A 175 -2.92 18.96 -7.27
N GLN A 176 -2.04 19.75 -6.66
CA GLN A 176 -1.70 21.08 -7.17
C GLN A 176 -0.59 21.06 -8.22
N GLY A 177 0.23 20.00 -8.25
CA GLY A 177 1.39 19.92 -9.14
C GLY A 177 2.45 20.99 -8.84
N LYS A 178 2.52 21.49 -7.60
CA LYS A 178 3.35 22.63 -7.18
C LYS A 178 4.83 22.45 -7.53
N TYR A 179 5.37 21.23 -7.35
CA TYR A 179 6.80 20.96 -7.51
C TYR A 179 7.16 20.35 -8.87
N ARG A 180 6.19 20.23 -9.79
CA ARG A 180 6.41 19.53 -11.05
C ARG A 180 7.43 20.28 -11.90
N LYS A 181 8.17 19.56 -12.73
CA LYS A 181 9.02 20.16 -13.76
C LYS A 181 8.14 20.96 -14.72
N TYR A 182 8.40 22.27 -14.80
CA TYR A 182 7.70 23.13 -15.75
C TYR A 182 8.17 22.84 -17.18
N HIS A 183 7.25 22.93 -18.13
CA HIS A 183 7.61 22.96 -19.53
C HIS A 183 8.47 24.22 -19.79
N PRO A 184 9.48 24.18 -20.67
CA PRO A 184 10.29 25.37 -21.00
C PRO A 184 9.46 26.58 -21.44
N LEU A 185 8.31 26.33 -22.05
CA LEU A 185 7.36 27.34 -22.53
C LEU A 185 6.27 27.71 -21.50
N PHE A 186 6.42 27.30 -20.24
CA PHE A 186 5.46 27.62 -19.20
C PHE A 186 5.35 29.15 -19.03
N GLY A 187 4.12 29.68 -19.15
CA GLY A 187 3.85 31.12 -19.20
C GLY A 187 3.76 31.70 -20.62
N ASN A 188 4.07 30.95 -21.67
CA ASN A 188 3.91 31.36 -23.07
C ASN A 188 2.89 30.48 -23.82
N GLN A 189 1.60 30.72 -23.56
CA GLN A 189 0.50 29.91 -24.11
C GLN A 189 0.46 29.90 -25.65
N LYS A 190 0.97 30.95 -26.32
CA LYS A 190 0.98 31.03 -27.78
C LYS A 190 1.94 30.03 -28.42
N GLU A 191 3.09 29.78 -27.80
CA GLU A 191 4.07 28.80 -28.31
C GLU A 191 3.71 27.37 -27.91
N LEU A 192 2.92 27.17 -26.85
CA LEU A 192 2.40 25.86 -26.44
C LEU A 192 1.26 25.35 -27.34
N ASN A 193 0.56 26.25 -28.03
CA ASN A 193 -0.61 25.92 -28.87
C ASN A 193 -0.27 25.76 -30.36
N ASN A 194 0.99 25.97 -30.75
CA ASN A 194 1.50 25.80 -32.12
C ASN A 194 2.30 24.49 -32.23
#